data_AF-A0A971NU58-F1
#
_entry.id   AF-A0A971NU58-F1
#
_cell.length_a   1.000
_cell.length_b   1.000
_cell.length_c   1.000
_cell.angle_alpha   90.00
_cell.angle_beta   90.00
_cell.angle_gamma   90.00
#
_symmetry.space_group_name_H-M   'P 1'
#
loop_
_entity.id
_entity.type
_entity.pdbx_description
1 polymer ?
#
loop_
_entity_poly.entity_id
_entity_poly.type
_entity_poly.pdbx_seq_one_letter_code
_entity_poly.pdbx_strand_id
1 'polypeptide(L)'
;VQLVSPNSSGDFTTRFKLKADDGTIFGVGDKDAHLTVVIKVASPAVNLPEKDCLVTSNFATISKVDGTITVEARVENTGSKTWTNNFVLKVIYGYEYFANSSSKMPAVRPGDSFLFQKLGFDGNLGAAPVYITWAIIDPATSERYCEFPTDYDG
;
A
#
# COMPACT_ATOMS: atom_id res chain seq x y z
N VAL A 1 -23.75 -1.77 -37.11
CA VAL A 1 -23.51 -2.23 -35.72
C VAL A 1 -22.56 -1.25 -35.06
N GLN A 2 -22.90 -0.72 -33.90
CA GLN A 2 -21.99 0.14 -33.11
C GLN A 2 -21.38 -0.71 -32.00
N LEU A 3 -20.06 -0.72 -31.89
CA LEU A 3 -19.36 -1.38 -30.80
C LEU A 3 -19.29 -0.44 -29.60
N VAL A 4 -19.61 -0.96 -28.41
CA VAL A 4 -19.46 -0.26 -27.14
C VAL A 4 -18.28 -0.86 -26.40
N SER A 5 -17.38 -0.03 -25.87
CA SER A 5 -16.25 -0.53 -25.09
C SER A 5 -16.75 -1.20 -23.80
N PRO A 6 -16.24 -2.38 -23.45
CA PRO A 6 -16.53 -3.01 -22.17
C PRO A 6 -16.12 -2.12 -20.98
N ASN A 7 -16.91 -2.15 -19.91
CA ASN A 7 -16.66 -1.40 -18.67
C ASN A 7 -15.80 -2.17 -17.65
N SER A 8 -15.16 -3.26 -18.09
CA SER A 8 -14.30 -4.10 -17.28
C SER A 8 -13.07 -4.52 -18.08
N SER A 9 -11.97 -4.77 -17.37
CA SER A 9 -10.73 -5.27 -17.96
C SER A 9 -10.90 -6.70 -18.47
N GLY A 10 -10.26 -7.03 -19.58
CA GLY A 10 -10.26 -8.37 -20.15
C GLY A 10 -10.10 -8.38 -21.67
N ASP A 11 -10.13 -9.60 -22.22
CA ASP A 11 -10.10 -9.85 -23.65
C ASP A 11 -11.53 -10.14 -24.14
N PHE A 12 -12.03 -9.30 -25.04
CA PHE A 12 -13.38 -9.39 -25.56
C PHE A 12 -13.35 -9.74 -27.05
N THR A 13 -13.92 -10.89 -27.40
CA THR A 13 -13.94 -11.37 -28.77
C THR A 13 -15.30 -11.10 -29.40
N THR A 14 -15.32 -10.47 -30.56
CA THR A 14 -16.51 -10.35 -31.41
C THR A 14 -16.20 -10.84 -32.82
N ARG A 15 -17.23 -11.37 -33.50
CA ARG A 15 -17.12 -11.98 -34.82
C ARG A 15 -18.17 -11.37 -35.75
N PHE A 16 -17.77 -11.01 -36.96
CA PHE A 16 -18.65 -10.40 -37.94
C PHE A 16 -18.53 -11.10 -39.29
N LYS A 17 -19.63 -11.09 -40.03
CA LYS A 17 -19.61 -11.17 -41.49
C LYS A 17 -19.89 -9.77 -42.05
N LEU A 18 -19.36 -9.51 -43.24
CA LEU A 18 -19.56 -8.29 -43.98
C LEU A 18 -20.86 -8.38 -44.79
N LYS A 19 -21.40 -7.23 -45.19
CA LYS A 19 -22.60 -7.13 -46.02
C LYS A 19 -22.30 -6.19 -47.18
N ALA A 20 -22.50 -6.67 -48.41
CA ALA A 20 -22.39 -5.86 -49.62
C ALA A 20 -23.62 -4.97 -49.80
N ASP A 21 -23.53 -3.97 -50.69
CA ASP A 21 -24.61 -3.01 -50.95
C ASP A 21 -25.89 -3.68 -51.48
N ASP A 22 -25.75 -4.79 -52.20
CA ASP A 22 -26.86 -5.62 -52.69
C ASP A 22 -27.52 -6.49 -51.60
N GLY A 23 -26.98 -6.47 -50.39
CA GLY A 23 -27.47 -7.23 -49.25
C GLY A 23 -26.80 -8.58 -49.01
N THR A 24 -25.91 -9.02 -49.88
CA THR A 24 -25.18 -10.29 -49.76
C THR A 24 -24.28 -10.28 -48.52
N ILE A 25 -24.39 -11.30 -47.66
CA ILE A 25 -23.54 -11.48 -46.48
C ILE A 25 -22.37 -12.39 -46.85
N PHE A 26 -21.15 -11.95 -46.56
CA PHE A 26 -19.92 -12.70 -46.85
C PHE A 26 -18.87 -12.53 -45.75
N GLY A 27 -18.04 -13.54 -45.57
CA GLY A 27 -16.89 -13.58 -44.69
C GLY A 27 -15.59 -13.17 -45.39
N VAL A 28 -14.47 -13.38 -44.72
CA VAL A 28 -13.12 -13.06 -45.21
C VAL A 28 -12.30 -14.33 -45.38
N GLY A 29 -11.40 -14.35 -46.38
CA GLY A 29 -10.48 -15.46 -46.62
C GLY A 29 -11.14 -16.76 -47.04
N ASP A 30 -10.45 -17.88 -46.82
CA ASP A 30 -10.91 -19.21 -47.21
C ASP A 30 -12.20 -19.59 -46.47
N LYS A 31 -13.14 -20.19 -47.21
CA LYS A 31 -14.41 -20.74 -46.69
C LYS A 31 -15.32 -19.72 -45.99
N ASP A 32 -15.31 -18.47 -46.43
CA ASP A 32 -16.30 -17.47 -45.97
C ASP A 32 -16.25 -17.25 -44.43
N ALA A 33 -15.03 -17.18 -43.87
CA ALA A 33 -14.80 -17.14 -42.44
C ALA A 33 -15.19 -15.80 -41.80
N HIS A 34 -15.46 -15.80 -40.48
CA HIS A 34 -15.78 -14.56 -39.77
C HIS A 34 -14.54 -13.69 -39.58
N LEU A 35 -14.68 -12.38 -39.78
CA LEU A 35 -13.72 -11.41 -39.27
C LEU A 35 -13.80 -11.44 -37.74
N THR A 36 -12.70 -11.78 -37.08
CA THR A 36 -12.60 -11.82 -35.62
C THR A 36 -11.86 -10.59 -35.14
N VAL A 37 -12.48 -9.83 -34.24
CA VAL A 37 -11.84 -8.71 -33.54
C VAL A 37 -11.74 -9.04 -32.06
N VAL A 38 -10.54 -8.85 -31.52
CA VAL A 38 -10.23 -9.00 -30.10
C VAL A 38 -9.94 -7.61 -29.54
N ILE A 39 -10.77 -7.17 -28.60
CA ILE A 39 -10.58 -5.92 -27.87
C ILE A 39 -9.96 -6.26 -26.53
N LYS A 40 -8.77 -5.73 -26.27
CA LYS A 40 -8.07 -5.87 -24.99
C LYS A 40 -8.29 -4.62 -24.16
N VAL A 41 -9.02 -4.75 -23.05
CA VAL A 41 -9.22 -3.66 -22.10
C VAL A 41 -8.28 -3.90 -20.91
N ALA A 42 -7.29 -3.03 -20.74
CA ALA A 42 -6.37 -3.10 -19.62
C ALA A 42 -6.99 -2.45 -18.38
N SER A 43 -6.76 -3.03 -17.20
CA SER A 43 -6.97 -2.31 -15.93
C SER A 43 -6.00 -1.11 -15.89
N PRO A 44 -6.41 0.03 -15.30
CA PRO A 44 -5.47 1.11 -15.08
C PRO A 44 -4.30 0.59 -14.24
N ALA A 45 -3.08 0.83 -14.70
CA ALA A 45 -1.90 0.58 -13.89
C ALA A 45 -1.97 1.51 -12.67
N VAL A 46 -2.03 0.93 -11.47
CA VAL A 46 -1.85 1.70 -10.24
C VAL A 46 -0.36 2.01 -10.16
N ASN A 47 0.03 3.21 -10.60
CA ASN A 47 1.40 3.70 -10.45
C ASN A 47 1.63 4.09 -9.00
N LEU A 48 1.92 3.10 -8.15
CA LEU A 48 2.33 3.34 -6.77
C LEU A 48 3.78 3.85 -6.73
N PRO A 49 4.10 4.78 -5.82
CA PRO A 49 5.49 5.10 -5.52
C PRO A 49 6.23 3.85 -5.04
N GLU A 50 7.57 3.81 -5.17
CA GLU A 50 8.36 2.67 -4.67
C GLU A 50 8.24 2.51 -3.15
N LYS A 51 8.22 3.64 -2.44
CA LYS A 51 8.32 3.75 -0.99
C LYS A 51 7.29 4.77 -0.53
N ASP A 52 6.28 4.32 0.19
CA ASP A 52 5.29 5.19 0.81
C ASP A 52 4.48 4.43 1.86
N CYS A 53 3.86 5.18 2.77
CA CYS A 53 2.92 4.63 3.73
C CYS A 53 1.85 5.63 4.15
N LEU A 54 0.70 5.10 4.56
CA LEU A 54 -0.33 5.86 5.25
C LEU A 54 -0.40 5.40 6.71
N VAL A 55 -0.47 6.36 7.63
CA VAL A 55 -0.58 6.09 9.06
C VAL A 55 -1.88 6.65 9.60
N THR A 56 -2.61 5.81 10.33
CA THR A 56 -3.92 6.12 10.92
C THR A 56 -3.97 5.58 12.36
N SER A 57 -4.93 6.04 13.16
CA SER A 57 -5.05 5.62 14.58
C SER A 57 -3.73 5.76 15.33
N ASN A 58 -3.04 6.89 15.10
CA ASN A 58 -1.67 7.13 15.54
C ASN A 58 -1.69 7.94 16.83
N PHE A 59 -1.33 7.32 17.95
CA PHE A 59 -1.31 8.03 19.23
C PHE A 59 -0.27 7.47 20.19
N ALA A 60 0.26 8.36 21.03
CA ALA A 60 1.08 8.07 22.19
C ALA A 60 0.41 8.65 23.44
N THR A 61 0.40 7.87 24.51
CA THR A 61 -0.06 8.31 25.84
C THR A 61 1.04 8.08 26.87
N ILE A 62 1.10 8.93 27.89
CA ILE A 62 2.03 8.79 29.03
C ILE A 62 1.23 8.73 30.32
N SER A 63 1.48 7.68 31.08
CA SER A 63 1.01 7.59 32.45
C SER A 63 1.79 8.57 33.33
N LYS A 64 1.09 9.56 33.90
CA LYS A 64 1.67 10.51 34.87
C LYS A 64 1.94 9.87 36.25
N VAL A 65 1.59 8.59 36.42
CA VAL A 65 1.78 7.85 37.67
C VAL A 65 3.12 7.12 37.67
N ASP A 66 3.46 6.46 36.57
CA ASP A 66 4.61 5.57 36.48
C ASP A 66 5.50 5.84 35.25
N GLY A 67 5.18 6.83 34.42
CA GLY A 67 5.98 7.20 33.26
C GLY A 67 5.83 6.26 32.06
N THR A 68 4.95 5.26 32.12
CA THR A 68 4.75 4.32 31.02
C THR A 68 4.24 5.04 29.78
N ILE A 69 4.93 4.86 28.66
CA ILE A 69 4.49 5.35 27.35
C ILE A 69 3.84 4.19 26.61
N THR A 70 2.62 4.39 26.11
CA THR A 70 1.95 3.45 25.20
C THR A 70 1.80 4.10 23.84
N VAL A 71 2.35 3.46 22.81
CA VAL A 71 2.24 3.87 21.41
C VAL A 71 1.39 2.86 20.65
N GLU A 72 0.47 3.37 19.84
CA GLU A 72 -0.29 2.59 18.88
C GLU A 72 -0.39 3.35 17.55
N ALA A 73 -0.25 2.62 16.45
CA ALA A 73 -0.49 3.14 15.11
C ALA A 73 -0.95 2.02 14.16
N ARG A 74 -1.87 2.33 13.25
CA ARG A 74 -2.15 1.48 12.09
C ARG A 74 -1.39 2.01 10.89
N VAL A 75 -0.52 1.17 10.33
CA VAL A 75 0.36 1.54 9.21
C VAL A 75 -0.02 0.71 7.99
N GLU A 76 -0.29 1.39 6.88
CA GLU A 76 -0.60 0.82 5.57
C GLU A 76 0.56 1.00 4.60
N ASN A 77 0.85 -0.03 3.81
CA ASN A 77 1.84 0.05 2.74
C ASN A 77 1.18 0.60 1.46
N THR A 78 1.39 1.89 1.19
CA THR A 78 0.93 2.54 -0.04
C THR A 78 2.00 2.55 -1.14
N GLY A 79 3.18 1.98 -0.86
CA GLY A 79 4.23 1.76 -1.84
C GLY A 79 4.03 0.49 -2.67
N SER A 80 4.85 0.32 -3.70
CA SER A 80 4.81 -0.85 -4.58
C SER A 80 5.61 -2.05 -4.05
N LYS A 81 6.54 -1.84 -3.11
CA LYS A 81 7.35 -2.93 -2.52
C LYS A 81 6.67 -3.53 -1.29
N THR A 82 6.48 -4.85 -1.29
CA THR A 82 6.09 -5.60 -0.09
C THR A 82 7.16 -5.47 0.99
N TRP A 83 6.75 -5.04 2.19
CA TRP A 83 7.60 -5.10 3.38
C TRP A 83 7.62 -6.55 3.88
N THR A 84 8.76 -7.21 3.79
CA THR A 84 8.89 -8.61 4.23
C THR A 84 9.14 -8.67 5.74
N ASN A 85 9.07 -9.86 6.33
CA ASN A 85 9.41 -10.08 7.74
C ASN A 85 10.88 -9.79 8.10
N ASN A 86 11.74 -9.53 7.10
CA ASN A 86 13.11 -9.08 7.32
C ASN A 86 13.19 -7.57 7.58
N PHE A 87 12.16 -6.81 7.21
CA PHE A 87 12.11 -5.37 7.50
C PHE A 87 12.01 -5.16 9.01
N VAL A 88 12.50 -4.00 9.46
CA VAL A 88 12.47 -3.61 10.87
C VAL A 88 11.77 -2.28 11.02
N LEU A 89 10.91 -2.18 12.03
CA LEU A 89 10.39 -0.90 12.50
C LEU A 89 11.29 -0.42 13.64
N LYS A 90 11.89 0.75 13.47
CA LYS A 90 12.84 1.35 14.41
C LYS A 90 12.36 2.72 14.84
N VAL A 91 12.60 3.05 16.10
CA VAL A 91 12.60 4.44 16.53
C VAL A 91 13.79 5.15 15.85
N ILE A 92 13.55 6.33 15.27
CA ILE A 92 14.59 7.17 14.66
C ILE A 92 14.72 8.54 15.36
N TYR A 93 13.78 8.88 16.23
CA TYR A 93 13.82 10.03 17.15
C TYR A 93 13.03 9.68 18.41
N GLY A 94 13.47 10.13 19.59
CA GLY A 94 12.89 9.72 20.88
C GLY A 94 13.47 8.42 21.44
N TYR A 95 14.75 8.14 21.19
CA TYR A 95 15.42 6.90 21.61
C TYR A 95 15.50 6.72 23.12
N GLU A 96 15.55 7.83 23.86
CA GLU A 96 15.57 7.90 25.32
C GLU A 96 14.38 7.17 25.95
N TYR A 97 13.25 7.11 25.25
CA TYR A 97 12.02 6.47 25.71
C TYR A 97 11.93 4.97 25.39
N PHE A 98 12.71 4.50 24.40
CA PHE A 98 12.56 3.15 23.82
C PHE A 98 13.88 2.37 23.71
N ALA A 99 14.98 2.84 24.32
CA ALA A 99 16.28 2.18 24.44
C ALA A 99 16.79 1.52 23.13
N ASN A 100 16.81 2.27 22.02
CA ASN A 100 17.19 1.75 20.69
C ASN A 100 16.45 0.47 20.25
N SER A 101 15.19 0.33 20.65
CA SER A 101 14.43 -0.85 20.30
C SER A 101 14.07 -0.89 18.82
N SER A 102 14.18 -2.10 18.26
CA SER A 102 13.63 -2.44 16.95
C SER A 102 12.55 -3.48 17.14
N SER A 103 11.56 -3.45 16.26
CA SER A 103 10.45 -4.39 16.25
C SER A 103 10.48 -5.16 14.93
N LYS A 104 10.28 -6.48 14.99
CA LYS A 104 10.09 -7.30 13.80
C LYS A 104 8.77 -6.93 13.13
N MET A 105 8.77 -6.93 11.81
CA MET A 105 7.60 -6.62 11.01
C MET A 105 6.84 -7.88 10.62
N PRO A 106 5.49 -7.85 10.54
CA PRO A 106 4.76 -8.80 9.71
C PRO A 106 5.09 -8.55 8.23
N ALA A 107 4.77 -9.50 7.36
CA ALA A 107 4.80 -9.24 5.93
C ALA A 107 3.58 -8.37 5.53
N VAL A 108 3.81 -7.24 4.86
CA VAL A 108 2.76 -6.27 4.50
C VAL A 108 2.84 -5.96 3.01
N ARG A 109 1.85 -6.41 2.24
CA ARG A 109 1.78 -6.18 0.79
C ARG A 109 1.27 -4.76 0.50
N PRO A 110 1.48 -4.24 -0.72
CA PRO A 110 0.82 -3.01 -1.15
C PRO A 110 -0.69 -3.06 -0.92
N GLY A 111 -1.23 -2.05 -0.22
CA GLY A 111 -2.63 -1.92 0.19
C GLY A 111 -3.00 -2.62 1.50
N ASP A 112 -2.11 -3.43 2.09
CA ASP A 112 -2.36 -4.05 3.40
C ASP A 112 -1.92 -3.12 4.54
N SER A 113 -2.55 -3.29 5.71
CA SER A 113 -2.17 -2.59 6.95
C SER A 113 -1.89 -3.54 8.10
N PHE A 114 -1.10 -3.06 9.07
CA PHE A 114 -0.87 -3.75 10.34
C PHE A 114 -1.00 -2.81 11.53
N LEU A 115 -1.29 -3.37 12.70
CA LEU A 115 -1.29 -2.65 13.96
C LEU A 115 0.11 -2.72 14.58
N PHE A 116 0.69 -1.55 14.83
CA PHE A 116 1.92 -1.38 15.58
C PHE A 116 1.58 -0.95 17.01
N GLN A 117 2.17 -1.64 17.99
CA GLN A 117 2.08 -1.28 19.40
C GLN A 117 3.47 -1.33 20.03
N LYS A 118 3.76 -0.37 20.91
CA LYS A 118 5.04 -0.33 21.65
C LYS A 118 4.87 0.29 23.02
N LEU A 119 5.61 -0.27 23.97
CA LEU A 119 5.76 0.29 25.31
C LEU A 119 7.14 0.95 25.44
N GLY A 120 7.14 2.14 26.03
CA GLY A 120 8.32 2.92 26.37
C GLY A 120 8.21 3.49 27.78
N PHE A 121 9.14 4.35 28.15
CA PHE A 121 9.19 4.93 29.49
C PHE A 121 9.75 6.35 29.46
N ASP A 122 9.05 7.29 30.11
CA ASP A 122 9.56 8.63 30.43
C ASP A 122 9.66 8.80 31.96
N GLY A 123 10.89 8.93 32.44
CA GLY A 123 11.18 9.15 33.87
C GLY A 123 10.69 10.50 34.40
N ASN A 124 10.32 11.44 33.52
CA ASN A 124 9.80 12.76 33.89
C ASN A 124 8.27 12.81 33.94
N LEU A 125 7.56 11.68 33.80
CA LEU A 125 6.10 11.59 33.93
C LEU A 125 5.33 12.52 32.95
N GLY A 126 5.87 12.75 31.76
CA GLY A 126 5.28 13.63 30.76
C GLY A 126 5.37 15.12 31.12
N ALA A 127 6.35 15.52 31.94
CA ALA A 127 6.55 16.93 32.32
C ALA A 127 6.97 17.83 31.15
N ALA A 128 7.44 17.24 30.04
CA ALA A 128 7.77 17.93 28.80
C ALA A 128 7.11 17.25 27.60
N PRO A 129 6.90 17.97 26.48
CA PRO A 129 6.43 17.36 25.24
C PRO A 129 7.37 16.22 24.79
N VAL A 130 6.77 15.09 24.44
CA VAL A 130 7.49 13.92 23.92
C VAL A 130 7.28 13.83 22.42
N TYR A 131 8.38 13.64 21.70
CA TYR A 131 8.40 13.54 20.24
C TYR A 131 9.05 12.21 19.86
N ILE A 132 8.31 11.39 19.12
CA ILE A 132 8.75 10.05 18.72
C ILE A 132 8.53 9.91 17.23
N THR A 133 9.56 9.49 16.52
CA THR A 133 9.47 9.19 15.08
C THR A 133 9.92 7.77 14.82
N TRP A 134 9.16 7.05 14.01
CA TRP A 134 9.43 5.68 13.62
C TRP A 134 9.78 5.61 12.14
N ALA A 135 10.58 4.62 11.76
CA ALA A 135 10.81 4.28 10.37
C ALA A 135 10.77 2.76 10.15
N ILE A 136 10.19 2.37 9.02
CA ILE A 136 10.29 1.01 8.49
C ILE A 136 11.50 0.97 7.55
N ILE A 137 12.46 0.11 7.86
CA ILE A 137 13.76 0.05 7.18
C ILE A 137 13.97 -1.36 6.62
N ASP A 138 14.42 -1.43 5.36
CA ASP A 138 14.95 -2.66 4.78
C ASP A 138 16.41 -2.82 5.24
N PRO A 139 16.75 -3.79 6.11
CA PRO A 139 18.11 -3.91 6.62
C PRO A 139 19.13 -4.31 5.54
N ALA A 140 18.69 -4.85 4.40
CA ALA A 140 19.59 -5.22 3.32
C ALA A 140 20.13 -3.99 2.57
N THR A 141 19.32 -2.96 2.43
CA THR A 141 19.69 -1.72 1.70
C THR A 141 19.85 -0.50 2.61
N SER A 142 19.44 -0.60 3.87
CA SER A 142 19.33 0.51 4.83
C SER A 142 18.39 1.64 4.40
N GLU A 143 17.54 1.40 3.40
CA GLU A 143 16.58 2.39 2.93
C GLU A 143 15.32 2.43 3.81
N ARG A 144 14.77 3.63 3.96
CA ARG A 144 13.49 3.87 4.65
C ARG A 144 12.34 3.73 3.65
N TYR A 145 11.35 2.93 4.00
CA TYR A 145 10.14 2.70 3.20
C TYR A 145 8.92 3.43 3.74
N CYS A 146 8.96 3.79 5.02
CA CYS A 146 7.93 4.56 5.71
C CYS A 146 8.61 5.30 6.85
N GLU A 147 8.19 6.53 7.10
CA GLU A 147 8.61 7.33 8.25
C GLU A 147 7.38 8.07 8.78
N PHE A 148 7.15 8.00 10.09
CA PHE A 148 5.99 8.66 10.70
C PHE A 148 6.26 9.08 12.15
N PRO A 149 5.89 10.31 12.53
CA PRO A 149 5.82 10.70 13.93
C PRO A 149 4.61 10.02 14.60
N THR A 150 4.68 9.79 15.91
CA THR A 150 3.49 9.46 16.69
C THR A 150 2.86 10.73 17.23
N ASP A 151 1.55 10.87 17.09
CA ASP A 151 0.82 12.02 17.63
C ASP A 151 0.70 11.88 19.15
N TYR A 152 0.98 12.96 19.86
CA TYR A 152 0.99 12.98 21.32
C TYR A 152 -0.27 13.65 21.85
N ASP A 153 -1.13 12.88 22.51
CA ASP A 153 -2.27 13.42 23.25
C ASP A 153 -1.83 13.66 24.71
N GLY A 154 -1.55 14.92 25.06
CA GLY A 154 -1.04 15.35 26.38
C GLY A 154 -2.06 15.56 27.50
#